data_AF-A0A7C7P1K6-F1
#
_entry.id   AF-A0A7C7P1K6-F1
#
_cell.length_a   1.000
_cell.length_b   1.000
_cell.length_c   1.000
_cell.angle_alpha   90.00
_cell.angle_beta   90.00
_cell.angle_gamma   90.00
#
_symmetry.space_group_name_H-M   'P 1'
#
loop_
_entity.id
_entity.type
_entity.pdbx_description
1 polymer ?
#
loop_
_entity_poly.entity_id
_entity_poly.type
_entity_poly.pdbx_seq_one_letter_code
_entity_poly.pdbx_strand_id
1 'polypeptide(L)'
;MKRTAHSCVLILLASYLAGFSLVNPSAAQESDGISLQALQLEGEIDIDLDGRILEEFWSSAVPITDFTQQEPVEGGEPSEKTEVRVVFNQDNLYIGVIIYDDPEGILAYQRERDAMLTTDDRFMWILDTFMDGRTGYFFEINAAGLMGDGILRSSGSSWGGGRFGGGSSGGGTNKAWDGIWEARTALRPDGWSAEIRIPFRTLNFDP
;
A
#
# COMPACT_ATOMS: atom_id res chain seq x y z
N MET A 1 -28.44 8.49 -1.53
CA MET A 1 -27.69 7.22 -1.39
C MET A 1 -26.29 7.58 -0.91
N LYS A 2 -25.90 7.15 0.29
CA LYS A 2 -24.53 7.37 0.81
C LYS A 2 -23.64 6.34 0.13
N ARG A 3 -22.73 6.77 -0.74
CA ARG A 3 -21.73 5.90 -1.38
C ARG A 3 -20.53 5.84 -0.44
N THR A 4 -20.14 4.63 -0.07
CA THR A 4 -19.01 4.30 0.80
C THR A 4 -17.72 4.32 0.00
N ALA A 5 -16.66 4.89 0.57
CA ALA A 5 -15.30 4.88 0.01
C ALA A 5 -14.78 3.44 -0.08
N HIS A 6 -14.17 3.06 -1.21
CA HIS A 6 -13.62 1.72 -1.41
C HIS A 6 -12.16 1.71 -0.94
N SER A 7 -11.90 1.14 0.24
CA SER A 7 -10.54 0.87 0.69
C SER A 7 -10.04 -0.41 0.02
N CYS A 8 -9.00 -0.30 -0.82
CA CYS A 8 -8.32 -1.46 -1.40
C CYS A 8 -7.28 -1.96 -0.39
N VAL A 9 -7.43 -3.21 0.07
CA VAL A 9 -6.57 -3.82 1.10
C VAL A 9 -6.33 -5.28 0.73
N LEU A 10 -5.07 -5.70 0.82
CA LEU A 10 -4.57 -7.02 0.48
C LEU A 10 -4.73 -8.02 1.65
N ILE A 11 -5.52 -9.11 1.51
CA ILE A 11 -5.50 -10.29 2.41
C ILE A 11 -5.77 -11.60 1.62
N LEU A 12 -5.03 -12.68 1.94
CA LEU A 12 -5.09 -14.04 1.37
C LEU A 12 -5.84 -15.02 2.29
N LEU A 13 -6.73 -15.87 1.75
CA LEU A 13 -7.48 -16.90 2.50
C LEU A 13 -7.59 -18.24 1.73
N ALA A 14 -7.51 -19.36 2.46
CA ALA A 14 -7.95 -20.67 2.00
C ALA A 14 -8.62 -21.47 3.14
N SER A 15 -9.68 -22.22 2.83
CA SER A 15 -10.51 -23.01 3.77
C SER A 15 -10.68 -24.49 3.33
N TYR A 16 -11.13 -25.31 4.28
CA TYR A 16 -10.76 -26.71 4.63
C TYR A 16 -11.59 -27.88 4.02
N LEU A 17 -11.04 -29.12 4.10
CA LEU A 17 -11.55 -30.38 4.73
C LEU A 17 -10.97 -31.64 4.01
N ALA A 18 -10.57 -32.78 4.58
CA ALA A 18 -10.27 -33.32 5.92
C ALA A 18 -9.60 -34.71 5.72
N GLY A 19 -8.69 -35.16 6.62
CA GLY A 19 -8.20 -36.55 6.65
C GLY A 19 -6.92 -36.79 7.46
N PHE A 20 -6.97 -37.69 8.44
CA PHE A 20 -5.95 -38.02 9.45
C PHE A 20 -4.57 -38.51 8.92
N SER A 21 -3.46 -37.99 9.48
CA SER A 21 -2.40 -38.77 10.16
C SER A 21 -1.25 -37.90 10.69
N LEU A 22 -0.62 -38.36 11.78
CA LEU A 22 0.46 -37.73 12.54
C LEU A 22 1.76 -37.60 11.74
N VAL A 23 2.10 -36.38 11.34
CA VAL A 23 3.47 -35.84 11.32
C VAL A 23 3.29 -34.33 11.50
N ASN A 24 3.97 -33.71 12.48
CA ASN A 24 4.14 -32.25 12.50
C ASN A 24 5.46 -31.93 11.78
N PRO A 25 5.50 -31.75 10.46
CA PRO A 25 6.31 -30.69 9.93
C PRO A 25 5.51 -29.41 10.16
N SER A 26 6.01 -28.53 11.02
CA SER A 26 5.73 -27.10 10.89
C SER A 26 6.39 -26.64 9.58
N ALA A 27 5.90 -27.14 8.45
CA ALA A 27 6.07 -26.48 7.19
C ALA A 27 5.15 -25.27 7.32
N ALA A 28 5.75 -24.12 7.68
CA ALA A 28 5.21 -22.87 7.21
C ALA A 28 4.93 -23.11 5.73
N GLN A 29 3.64 -23.07 5.37
CA GLN A 29 3.25 -23.11 3.98
C GLN A 29 3.91 -21.88 3.39
N GLU A 30 5.04 -22.06 2.70
CA GLU A 30 5.52 -21.09 1.72
C GLU A 30 4.33 -20.96 0.77
N SER A 31 3.49 -19.95 0.99
CA SER A 31 2.67 -19.43 -0.08
C SER A 31 3.66 -19.16 -1.19
N ASP A 32 3.38 -19.63 -2.41
CA ASP A 32 3.95 -19.01 -3.61
C ASP A 32 3.60 -17.53 -3.49
N GLY A 33 4.53 -16.77 -2.90
CA GLY A 33 4.26 -15.43 -2.42
C GLY A 33 4.02 -14.56 -3.62
N ILE A 34 3.09 -13.60 -3.50
CA ILE A 34 3.01 -12.52 -4.48
C ILE A 34 4.38 -11.82 -4.44
N SER A 35 5.20 -12.04 -5.48
CA SER A 35 6.53 -11.45 -5.56
C SER A 35 6.43 -10.10 -6.25
N LEU A 36 6.87 -9.04 -5.57
CA LEU A 36 7.03 -7.73 -6.15
C LEU A 36 8.40 -7.65 -6.83
N GLN A 37 8.45 -7.09 -8.04
CA GLN A 37 9.72 -6.78 -8.71
C GLN A 37 9.94 -5.26 -8.70
N ALA A 38 11.01 -4.82 -8.03
CA ALA A 38 11.46 -3.44 -8.07
C ALA A 38 12.54 -3.25 -9.14
N LEU A 39 12.46 -2.15 -9.90
CA LEU A 39 13.50 -1.77 -10.86
C LEU A 39 14.60 -0.97 -10.16
N GLN A 40 15.84 -1.46 -10.20
CA GLN A 40 16.99 -0.69 -9.75
C GLN A 40 17.47 0.24 -10.86
N LEU A 41 17.70 1.51 -10.53
CA LEU A 41 18.37 2.49 -11.38
C LEU A 41 19.71 2.91 -10.76
N GLU A 42 20.66 3.24 -11.62
CA GLU A 42 21.99 3.69 -11.22
C GLU A 42 22.03 5.22 -11.12
N GLY A 43 22.67 5.74 -10.06
CA GLY A 43 22.87 7.17 -9.87
C GLY A 43 21.62 7.95 -9.47
N GLU A 44 21.67 9.27 -9.68
CA GLU A 44 20.55 10.17 -9.41
C GLU A 44 19.44 9.95 -10.43
N ILE A 45 18.20 9.84 -9.95
CA ILE A 45 17.01 9.70 -10.80
C ILE A 45 16.48 11.10 -11.08
N ASP A 46 16.41 11.46 -12.36
CA ASP A 46 15.73 12.67 -12.83
C ASP A 46 14.22 12.40 -12.85
N ILE A 47 13.53 12.91 -11.85
CA ILE A 47 12.07 12.79 -11.66
C ILE A 47 11.53 14.17 -11.31
N ASP A 48 10.52 14.62 -12.07
CA ASP A 48 9.71 15.75 -11.66
C ASP A 48 8.58 15.20 -10.80
N LEU A 49 8.78 15.18 -9.48
CA LEU A 49 7.78 14.66 -8.55
C LEU A 49 6.53 15.55 -8.62
N ASP A 50 5.58 15.18 -9.48
CA ASP A 50 4.37 15.93 -9.82
C ASP A 50 3.10 15.07 -9.72
N GLY A 51 3.29 13.76 -9.50
CA GLY A 51 2.22 12.79 -9.32
C GLY A 51 1.75 12.15 -10.63
N ARG A 52 2.42 12.41 -11.76
CA ARG A 52 2.12 11.84 -13.06
C ARG A 52 3.16 10.81 -13.45
N ILE A 53 2.70 9.63 -13.84
CA ILE A 53 3.58 8.53 -14.27
C ILE A 53 4.01 8.74 -15.73
N LEU A 54 4.99 9.63 -15.97
CA LEU A 54 5.40 10.06 -17.33
C LEU A 54 6.86 9.76 -17.66
N GLU A 55 7.73 9.63 -16.66
CA GLU A 55 9.14 9.34 -16.82
C GLU A 55 9.34 7.97 -17.49
N GLU A 56 10.34 7.86 -18.38
CA GLU A 56 10.55 6.66 -19.18
C GLU A 56 10.80 5.40 -18.33
N PHE A 57 11.46 5.55 -17.18
CA PHE A 57 11.76 4.42 -16.31
C PHE A 57 10.49 3.78 -15.72
N TRP A 58 9.38 4.52 -15.59
CA TRP A 58 8.10 3.95 -15.14
C TRP A 58 7.57 2.89 -16.12
N SER A 59 7.84 3.06 -17.42
CA SER A 59 7.46 2.07 -18.43
C SER A 59 8.33 0.82 -18.39
N SER A 60 9.53 0.91 -17.79
CA SER A 60 10.45 -0.23 -17.61
C SER A 60 10.18 -1.00 -16.32
N ALA A 61 9.55 -0.37 -15.33
CA ALA A 61 9.17 -1.02 -14.07
C ALA A 61 7.94 -1.93 -14.28
N VAL A 62 8.05 -3.18 -13.81
CA VAL A 62 6.95 -4.15 -13.90
C VAL A 62 5.81 -3.71 -12.98
N PRO A 63 4.58 -3.49 -13.49
CA PRO A 63 3.47 -3.12 -12.65
C PRO A 63 2.95 -4.33 -11.86
N ILE A 64 2.61 -4.06 -10.60
CA ILE A 64 1.83 -4.94 -9.75
C ILE A 64 0.37 -4.66 -10.08
N THR A 65 -0.37 -5.69 -10.46
CA THR A 65 -1.80 -5.61 -10.82
C THR A 65 -2.67 -6.58 -10.06
N ASP A 66 -2.07 -7.54 -9.34
CA ASP A 66 -2.76 -8.70 -8.78
C ASP A 66 -3.35 -8.39 -7.40
N PHE A 67 -4.01 -7.23 -7.30
CA PHE A 67 -4.73 -6.83 -6.10
C PHE A 67 -6.02 -7.63 -5.95
N THR A 68 -6.44 -7.83 -4.71
CA THR A 68 -7.73 -8.45 -4.38
C THR A 68 -8.62 -7.45 -3.66
N GLN A 69 -9.94 -7.62 -3.79
CA GLN A 69 -10.90 -6.82 -3.07
C GLN A 69 -10.96 -7.26 -1.59
N GLN A 70 -11.00 -6.30 -0.66
CA GLN A 70 -11.29 -6.60 0.76
C GLN A 70 -12.79 -6.46 1.06
N GLU A 71 -13.41 -5.39 0.59
CA GLU A 71 -14.82 -5.11 0.78
C GLU A 71 -15.46 -4.69 -0.55
N PRO A 72 -16.73 -5.05 -0.80
CA PRO A 72 -17.61 -5.84 0.05
C PRO A 72 -17.38 -7.36 -0.06
N VAL A 73 -16.67 -7.83 -1.09
CA VAL A 73 -16.39 -9.25 -1.34
C VAL A 73 -14.90 -9.52 -1.16
N GLU A 74 -14.53 -10.03 0.00
CA GLU A 74 -13.14 -10.37 0.32
C GLU A 74 -12.59 -11.43 -0.65
N GLY A 75 -11.39 -11.20 -1.19
CA GLY A 75 -10.72 -12.07 -2.14
C GLY A 75 -11.29 -12.01 -3.57
N GLY A 76 -12.29 -11.18 -3.84
CA GLY A 76 -12.86 -10.99 -5.18
C GLY A 76 -11.95 -10.16 -6.11
N GLU A 77 -12.36 -10.05 -7.37
CA GLU A 77 -11.75 -9.10 -8.32
C GLU A 77 -11.92 -7.66 -7.80
N PRO A 78 -10.88 -6.81 -7.85
CA PRO A 78 -11.01 -5.40 -7.48
C PRO A 78 -12.08 -4.69 -8.32
N SER A 79 -12.97 -3.94 -7.67
CA SER A 79 -13.91 -3.07 -8.39
C SER A 79 -13.19 -1.97 -9.14
N GLU A 80 -12.12 -1.44 -8.54
CA GLU A 80 -11.26 -0.42 -9.11
C GLU A 80 -9.88 -1.00 -9.38
N LYS A 81 -9.45 -0.94 -10.64
CA LYS A 81 -8.12 -1.42 -11.02
C LYS A 81 -7.07 -0.53 -10.39
N THR A 82 -6.00 -1.13 -9.89
CA THR A 82 -4.82 -0.41 -9.39
C THR A 82 -3.56 -0.98 -10.00
N GLU A 83 -2.63 -0.10 -10.37
CA GLU A 83 -1.28 -0.45 -10.80
C GLU A 83 -0.27 0.21 -9.86
N VAL A 84 0.66 -0.58 -9.34
CA VAL A 84 1.77 -0.07 -8.52
C VAL A 84 3.09 -0.46 -9.18
N ARG A 85 4.01 0.49 -9.30
CA ARG A 85 5.36 0.29 -9.81
C ARG A 85 6.36 0.70 -8.76
N VAL A 86 7.45 -0.06 -8.62
CA VAL A 86 8.49 0.23 -7.64
C VAL A 86 9.83 0.38 -8.34
N VAL A 87 10.49 1.48 -8.03
CA VAL A 87 11.82 1.84 -8.55
C VAL A 87 12.69 2.24 -7.37
N PHE A 88 13.98 1.97 -7.40
CA PHE A 88 14.89 2.45 -6.37
C PHE A 88 16.28 2.73 -6.93
N ASN A 89 17.02 3.60 -6.25
CA ASN A 89 18.46 3.78 -6.45
C ASN A 89 19.19 3.58 -5.12
N GLN A 90 20.43 4.06 -4.98
CA GLN A 90 21.21 3.88 -3.74
C GLN A 90 20.61 4.64 -2.54
N ASP A 91 19.85 5.70 -2.77
CA ASP A 91 19.44 6.66 -1.74
C ASP A 91 17.94 6.64 -1.45
N ASN A 92 17.11 6.24 -2.42
CA ASN A 92 15.66 6.41 -2.33
C ASN A 92 14.89 5.23 -2.94
N LEU A 93 13.75 4.95 -2.32
CA LEU A 93 12.65 4.16 -2.85
C LEU A 93 11.62 5.09 -3.51
N TYR A 94 11.18 4.72 -4.71
CA TYR A 94 10.13 5.41 -5.46
C TYR A 94 8.96 4.45 -5.70
N ILE A 95 7.74 4.96 -5.50
CA ILE A 95 6.51 4.21 -5.76
C ILE A 95 5.65 5.06 -6.69
N GLY A 96 5.32 4.49 -7.85
CA GLY A 96 4.39 5.06 -8.82
C GLY A 96 3.07 4.31 -8.75
N VAL A 97 1.96 5.03 -8.60
CA VAL A 97 0.63 4.44 -8.41
C VAL A 97 -0.33 5.02 -9.44
N ILE A 98 -1.12 4.15 -10.07
CA ILE A 98 -2.27 4.53 -10.90
C ILE A 98 -3.48 3.83 -10.34
N ILE A 99 -4.48 4.60 -9.94
CA ILE A 99 -5.76 4.10 -9.43
C ILE A 99 -6.81 4.51 -10.45
N TYR A 100 -7.43 3.52 -11.07
CA TYR A 100 -8.50 3.74 -12.03
C TYR A 100 -9.81 3.90 -11.27
N ASP A 101 -10.57 4.95 -11.57
CA ASP A 101 -11.86 5.24 -10.94
C ASP A 101 -12.64 6.21 -11.84
N ASP A 102 -13.93 6.40 -11.56
CA ASP A 102 -14.71 7.51 -12.13
C ASP A 102 -14.24 8.84 -11.53
N PRO A 103 -13.66 9.76 -12.33
CA PRO A 103 -13.16 11.03 -11.81
C PRO A 103 -14.22 11.90 -11.12
N GLU A 104 -15.50 11.75 -11.48
CA GLU A 104 -16.60 12.45 -10.81
C GLU A 104 -16.94 11.82 -9.45
N GLY A 105 -16.52 10.57 -9.24
CA GLY A 105 -16.71 9.78 -8.03
C GLY A 105 -15.61 9.96 -6.99
N ILE A 106 -14.43 10.45 -7.38
CA ILE A 106 -13.27 10.59 -6.48
C ILE A 106 -13.60 11.54 -5.32
N LEU A 107 -13.67 10.99 -4.11
CA LEU A 107 -13.94 11.74 -2.89
C LEU A 107 -12.61 12.19 -2.28
N ALA A 108 -12.34 13.49 -2.33
CA ALA A 108 -11.13 14.10 -1.79
C ALA A 108 -11.47 15.37 -0.98
N TYR A 109 -12.38 15.23 -0.02
CA TYR A 109 -12.93 16.36 0.73
C TYR A 109 -11.99 16.83 1.84
N GLN A 110 -11.18 15.95 2.43
CA GLN A 110 -10.23 16.31 3.48
C GLN A 110 -8.91 16.83 2.89
N ARG A 111 -8.58 18.07 3.25
CA ARG A 111 -7.30 18.75 2.94
C ARG A 111 -6.48 19.08 4.19
N GLU A 112 -6.96 18.67 5.37
CA GLU A 112 -6.36 19.00 6.67
C GLU A 112 -5.47 17.84 7.15
N ARG A 113 -4.23 18.14 7.57
CA ARG A 113 -3.29 17.17 8.15
C ARG A 113 -3.94 16.53 9.39
N ASP A 114 -3.81 15.21 9.54
CA ASP A 114 -4.32 14.39 10.65
C ASP A 114 -5.85 14.18 10.71
N ALA A 115 -6.61 14.58 9.69
CA ALA A 115 -8.04 14.29 9.62
C ALA A 115 -8.32 12.80 9.35
N MET A 116 -9.36 12.25 9.99
CA MET A 116 -9.82 10.87 9.75
C MET A 116 -10.30 10.71 8.30
N LEU A 117 -9.59 9.94 7.47
CA LEU A 117 -9.92 9.66 6.06
C LEU A 117 -11.00 8.57 5.90
N THR A 118 -12.08 8.59 6.68
CA THR A 118 -13.09 7.51 6.64
C THR A 118 -13.98 7.52 5.40
N THR A 119 -13.92 8.59 4.60
CA THR A 119 -14.81 8.82 3.44
C THR A 119 -14.09 9.22 2.17
N ASP A 120 -12.77 9.39 2.21
CA ASP A 120 -11.98 9.80 1.06
C ASP A 120 -11.29 8.59 0.43
N ASP A 121 -11.09 8.64 -0.88
CA ASP A 121 -10.31 7.62 -1.59
C ASP A 121 -8.84 7.73 -1.19
N ARG A 122 -8.25 6.61 -0.79
CA ARG A 122 -6.90 6.56 -0.24
C ARG A 122 -6.12 5.37 -0.75
N PHE A 123 -4.82 5.59 -0.88
CA PHE A 123 -3.82 4.56 -1.10
C PHE A 123 -3.01 4.38 0.18
N MET A 124 -2.93 3.15 0.67
CA MET A 124 -2.19 2.81 1.89
C MET A 124 -1.18 1.70 1.58
N TRP A 125 0.00 1.80 2.17
CA TRP A 125 1.00 0.74 2.06
C TRP A 125 1.77 0.58 3.36
N ILE A 126 2.31 -0.62 3.55
CA ILE A 126 3.10 -1.00 4.72
C ILE A 126 4.44 -1.53 4.24
N LEU A 127 5.51 -1.07 4.88
CA LEU A 127 6.86 -1.60 4.69
C LEU A 127 7.29 -2.32 5.96
N ASP A 128 7.35 -3.65 5.91
CA ASP A 128 8.02 -4.49 6.91
C ASP A 128 9.50 -4.63 6.52
N THR A 129 10.32 -3.72 7.04
CA THR A 129 11.74 -3.61 6.69
C THR A 129 12.64 -4.63 7.38
N PHE A 130 12.10 -5.40 8.34
CA PHE A 130 12.81 -6.46 9.05
C PHE A 130 12.25 -7.85 8.75
N MET A 131 11.18 -7.93 7.95
CA MET A 131 10.45 -9.16 7.61
C MET A 131 10.02 -9.98 8.83
N ASP A 132 9.69 -9.29 9.94
CA ASP A 132 9.35 -9.94 11.21
C ASP A 132 7.84 -10.22 11.36
N GLY A 133 7.02 -9.67 10.46
CA GLY A 133 5.56 -9.78 10.44
C GLY A 133 4.88 -9.11 11.64
N ARG A 134 5.60 -8.27 12.39
CA ARG A 134 5.17 -7.68 13.67
C ARG A 134 5.31 -6.18 13.70
N THR A 135 6.31 -5.64 13.02
CA THR A 135 6.57 -4.21 12.94
C THR A 135 6.58 -3.76 11.49
N GLY A 136 6.16 -2.52 11.25
CA GLY A 136 6.18 -1.97 9.90
C GLY A 136 5.92 -0.48 9.91
N TYR A 137 6.43 0.19 8.88
CA TYR A 137 6.09 1.57 8.59
C TYR A 137 4.78 1.60 7.80
N PHE A 138 3.83 2.40 8.26
CA PHE A 138 2.56 2.64 7.59
C PHE A 138 2.58 4.01 6.94
N PHE A 139 2.01 4.08 5.75
CA PHE A 139 1.83 5.31 5.00
C PHE A 139 0.44 5.32 4.36
N GLU A 140 -0.13 6.51 4.24
CA GLU A 140 -1.38 6.75 3.54
C GLU A 140 -1.33 8.07 2.77
N ILE A 141 -1.94 8.07 1.58
CA ILE A 141 -2.24 9.28 0.83
C ILE A 141 -3.68 9.27 0.31
N ASN A 142 -4.26 10.44 0.07
CA ASN A 142 -5.51 10.57 -0.69
C ASN A 142 -5.28 11.30 -2.02
N ALA A 143 -6.28 11.30 -2.91
CA ALA A 143 -6.19 11.96 -4.22
C ALA A 143 -5.94 13.48 -4.14
N ALA A 144 -6.26 14.13 -3.01
CA ALA A 144 -5.97 15.55 -2.76
C ALA A 144 -4.54 15.82 -2.24
N GLY A 145 -3.71 14.79 -2.08
CA GLY A 145 -2.32 14.92 -1.62
C GLY A 145 -2.18 15.06 -0.11
N LEU A 146 -3.22 14.71 0.67
CA LEU A 146 -3.06 14.52 2.11
C LEU A 146 -2.12 13.33 2.33
N MET A 147 -1.20 13.47 3.27
CA MET A 147 -0.21 12.46 3.64
C MET A 147 -0.35 12.13 5.13
N GLY A 148 -0.26 10.86 5.48
CA GLY A 148 -0.22 10.38 6.85
C GLY A 148 0.72 9.19 6.98
N ASP A 149 1.33 9.03 8.15
CA ASP A 149 2.22 7.92 8.42
C ASP A 149 2.15 7.43 9.87
N GLY A 150 2.88 6.36 10.15
CA GLY A 150 3.01 5.85 11.50
C GLY A 150 3.84 4.57 11.57
N ILE A 151 4.10 4.12 12.81
CA ILE A 151 4.66 2.79 13.05
C ILE A 151 3.53 1.87 13.48
N LEU A 152 3.37 0.76 12.78
CA LEU A 152 2.49 -0.30 13.21
C LEU A 152 3.24 -1.29 14.09
N ARG A 153 2.60 -1.69 15.20
CA ARG A 153 3.04 -2.80 16.04
C ARG A 153 1.89 -3.78 16.19
N SER A 154 2.04 -4.98 15.66
CA SER A 154 1.11 -6.08 15.94
C SER A 154 1.30 -6.57 17.38
N SER A 155 0.19 -6.72 18.12
CA SER A 155 0.20 -7.35 19.45
C SER A 155 -0.08 -8.86 19.41
N GLY A 156 -0.23 -9.42 18.21
CA GLY A 156 -0.61 -10.81 17.96
C GLY A 156 -1.42 -10.90 16.67
N SER A 157 -1.11 -11.93 15.87
CA SER A 157 -1.52 -12.13 14.47
C SER A 157 -0.76 -11.24 13.49
N SER A 158 -0.03 -11.89 12.57
CA SER A 158 0.55 -11.27 11.38
C SER A 158 -0.53 -10.51 10.61
N TRP A 159 -0.17 -9.46 9.87
CA TRP A 159 -1.03 -8.46 9.23
C TRP A 159 -2.26 -9.00 8.46
N GLY A 160 -2.32 -10.29 8.13
CA GLY A 160 -3.37 -10.93 7.33
C GLY A 160 -4.69 -11.27 8.03
N GLY A 161 -5.26 -10.40 8.88
CA GLY A 161 -6.58 -10.69 9.47
C GLY A 161 -7.37 -9.53 10.08
N GLY A 162 -6.85 -8.30 10.05
CA GLY A 162 -7.53 -7.12 10.56
C GLY A 162 -8.14 -6.28 9.44
N ARG A 163 -9.32 -5.70 9.67
CA ARG A 163 -9.87 -4.67 8.79
C ARG A 163 -8.96 -3.43 8.85
N PHE A 164 -8.15 -3.19 7.82
CA PHE A 164 -7.40 -1.95 7.68
C PHE A 164 -8.36 -0.87 7.18
N GLY A 165 -9.12 -0.29 8.10
CA GLY A 165 -10.03 0.79 7.71
C GLY A 165 -11.12 1.19 8.70
N GLY A 166 -11.27 0.51 9.83
CA GLY A 166 -12.25 0.94 10.82
C GLY A 166 -12.35 0.00 12.02
N GLY A 167 -12.05 0.54 13.20
CA GLY A 167 -12.36 -0.09 14.47
C GLY A 167 -11.13 -0.59 15.22
N SER A 168 -10.91 0.01 16.38
CA SER A 168 -10.03 -0.42 17.46
C SER A 168 -10.11 -1.93 17.72
N SER A 169 -9.27 -2.75 17.11
CA SER A 169 -9.09 -4.15 17.48
C SER A 169 -7.74 -4.67 16.97
N GLY A 170 -6.72 -4.66 17.83
CA GLY A 170 -5.62 -5.64 17.79
C GLY A 170 -4.20 -5.16 17.51
N GLY A 171 -3.98 -3.95 17.02
CA GLY A 171 -2.62 -3.41 16.78
C GLY A 171 -2.62 -1.89 16.85
N GLY A 172 -1.69 -1.31 17.61
CA GLY A 172 -1.58 0.14 17.73
C GLY A 172 -0.81 0.71 16.55
N THR A 173 -1.45 1.57 15.74
CA THR A 173 -0.72 2.49 14.87
C THR A 173 -0.22 3.66 15.71
N ASN A 174 1.09 3.74 15.93
CA ASN A 174 1.71 4.91 16.50
C ASN A 174 1.85 6.01 15.43
N LYS A 175 0.81 6.83 15.29
CA LYS A 175 0.78 8.01 14.41
C LYS A 175 1.63 9.19 14.93
N ALA A 176 2.42 9.02 16.00
CA ALA A 176 3.37 10.02 16.47
C ALA A 176 4.74 9.93 15.78
N TRP A 177 4.97 8.86 15.01
CA TRP A 177 6.08 8.85 14.06
C TRP A 177 5.76 9.84 12.93
N ASP A 178 6.78 10.50 12.39
CA ASP A 178 6.66 11.52 11.34
C ASP A 178 7.89 11.37 10.44
N GLY A 179 7.73 10.62 9.35
CA GLY A 179 8.82 10.24 8.46
C GLY A 179 9.22 11.37 7.50
N ILE A 180 10.45 11.32 7.00
CA ILE A 180 10.86 12.20 5.88
C ILE A 180 10.52 11.48 4.58
N TRP A 181 9.43 11.86 3.93
CA TRP A 181 9.03 11.34 2.62
C TRP A 181 8.18 12.38 1.91
N GLU A 182 8.03 12.21 0.59
CA GLU A 182 7.26 13.12 -0.24
C GLU A 182 6.31 12.33 -1.13
N ALA A 183 5.11 12.86 -1.32
CA ALA A 183 4.16 12.37 -2.30
C ALA A 183 3.56 13.53 -3.08
N ARG A 184 3.23 13.27 -4.35
CA ARG A 184 2.43 14.15 -5.20
C ARG A 184 1.38 13.33 -5.90
N THR A 185 0.22 13.95 -6.09
CA THR A 185 -0.93 13.32 -6.73
C THR A 185 -1.39 14.15 -7.91
N ALA A 186 -1.87 13.46 -8.94
CA ALA A 186 -2.47 14.09 -10.10
C ALA A 186 -3.79 13.42 -10.44
N LEU A 187 -4.82 14.23 -10.67
CA LEU A 187 -6.07 13.73 -11.25
C LEU A 187 -5.85 13.34 -12.71
N ARG A 188 -6.55 12.31 -13.15
CA ARG A 188 -6.51 11.78 -14.50
C ARG A 188 -7.93 11.66 -15.06
N PRO A 189 -8.10 11.60 -16.39
CA PRO A 189 -9.42 11.35 -17.00
C PRO A 189 -10.01 9.98 -16.67
N ASP A 190 -9.20 9.05 -16.18
CA ASP A 190 -9.54 7.66 -15.88
C ASP A 190 -9.30 7.30 -14.40
N GLY A 191 -9.15 8.30 -13.53
CA GLY A 191 -8.90 8.09 -12.09
C GLY A 191 -7.91 9.11 -11.52
N TRP A 192 -6.91 8.65 -10.78
CA TRP A 192 -5.81 9.47 -10.27
C TRP A 192 -4.51 8.69 -10.16
N SER A 193 -3.39 9.41 -10.08
CA SER A 193 -2.07 8.83 -9.89
C SER A 193 -1.32 9.52 -8.77
N ALA A 194 -0.29 8.84 -8.29
CA ALA A 194 0.63 9.37 -7.31
C ALA A 194 2.06 8.93 -7.58
N GLU A 195 2.99 9.80 -7.24
CA GLU A 195 4.41 9.50 -7.14
C GLU A 195 4.86 9.74 -5.71
N ILE A 196 5.58 8.78 -5.17
CA ILE A 196 6.07 8.79 -3.79
C ILE A 196 7.59 8.61 -3.81
N ARG A 197 8.30 9.42 -3.03
CA ARG A 197 9.73 9.30 -2.75
C ARG A 197 9.98 9.09 -1.26
N ILE A 198 10.63 7.99 -0.92
CA ILE A 198 11.06 7.67 0.45
C ILE A 198 12.58 7.50 0.46
N PRO A 199 13.34 8.48 0.97
CA PRO A 199 14.76 8.30 1.25
C PRO A 199 14.99 7.10 2.17
N PHE A 200 15.94 6.22 1.86
CA PHE A 200 16.22 5.04 2.70
C PHE A 200 16.64 5.42 4.11
N ARG A 201 17.28 6.58 4.30
CA ARG A 201 17.62 7.13 5.62
C ARG A 201 16.40 7.42 6.53
N THR A 202 15.19 7.43 5.98
CA THR A 202 13.94 7.56 6.74
C THR A 202 13.56 6.26 7.43
N LEU A 203 14.00 5.13 6.87
CA LEU A 203 13.66 3.79 7.30
C LEU A 203 14.84 3.17 8.05
N ASN A 204 14.54 2.44 9.11
CA ASN A 204 15.48 1.46 9.65
C ASN A 204 15.23 0.14 8.93
N PHE A 205 16.29 -0.49 8.42
CA PHE A 205 16.22 -1.78 7.72
C PHE A 205 17.53 -2.55 7.94
N ASP A 206 17.49 -3.86 7.71
CA ASP A 206 18.68 -4.71 7.68
C ASP A 206 19.28 -4.68 6.26
N PRO A 207 20.54 -4.22 6.07
CA PRO A 207 21.17 -4.10 4.75
C PRO A 207 21.57 -5.43 4.10
#